data_AF-A0A1M8A1Z6-F1
#
_entry.id   AF-A0A1M8A1Z6-F1
#
_cell.length_a   1.000
_cell.length_b   1.000
_cell.length_c   1.000
_cell.angle_alpha   90.00
_cell.angle_beta   90.00
_cell.angle_gamma   90.00
#
_symmetry.space_group_name_H-M   'P 1'
#
loop_
_entity.id
_entity.type
_entity.pdbx_description
1 polymer ?
#
loop_
_entity_poly.entity_id
_entity_poly.type
_entity_poly.pdbx_seq_one_letter_code
_entity_poly.pdbx_strand_id
1 'polypeptide(L)'
;MPHIVVYVDWDETITTKDTLSLLAPTAEEVTIGPNFEYYQNEYLSDHQQFAQNFGEIRTKEDLLRFVKDVKMSESETISKIIKGGLFYGTTHKQRCGRLSSVQYRDGWTRMAKRIAEEIQSGTMKAYIVSVNWSKKFIAEGLRRASNTVHLFGLYDSGFTDIYSNELEEDAETGICTGRIVGPSDAGLILSGFDKLAFCQNVAAKNPESVHVYVGDSLTDWPCLLWADVGILMGTNSSLLKKLHATNWHETICPIVQWLTLDKDEKRSKVVHANNWNDVHDLLHKVQTSKWGS
;
A
#
# COMPACT_ATOMS: atom_id res chain seq x y z
N MET A 1 14.22 -10.10 21.64
CA MET A 1 14.24 -9.84 20.19
C MET A 1 13.60 -8.48 19.97
N PRO A 2 14.06 -7.66 19.02
CA PRO A 2 13.42 -6.36 18.78
C PRO A 2 11.96 -6.59 18.38
N HIS A 3 11.04 -5.82 18.96
CA HIS A 3 9.67 -5.76 18.45
C HIS A 3 9.71 -5.08 17.08
N ILE A 4 9.12 -5.71 16.07
CA ILE A 4 9.06 -5.15 14.71
C ILE A 4 7.65 -4.64 14.45
N VAL A 5 7.56 -3.45 13.85
CA VAL A 5 6.32 -2.97 13.26
C VAL A 5 6.50 -2.92 11.74
N VAL A 6 5.76 -3.76 11.02
CA VAL A 6 5.79 -3.84 9.56
C VAL A 6 4.59 -3.08 8.99
N TYR A 7 4.85 -2.24 8.00
CA TYR A 7 3.84 -1.58 7.18
C TYR A 7 3.99 -2.08 5.75
N VAL A 8 2.89 -2.42 5.11
CA VAL A 8 2.92 -3.07 3.79
C VAL A 8 1.86 -2.43 2.89
N ASP A 9 2.25 -2.03 1.69
CA ASP A 9 1.28 -1.66 0.67
C ASP A 9 0.60 -2.90 0.06
N TRP A 10 -0.60 -2.72 -0.50
CA TRP A 10 -1.38 -3.81 -1.06
C TRP A 10 -1.10 -4.04 -2.55
N ASP A 11 -1.54 -3.10 -3.39
CA ASP A 11 -1.49 -3.19 -4.84
C ASP A 11 -0.05 -3.15 -5.32
N GLU A 12 0.30 -4.03 -6.26
CA GLU A 12 1.67 -4.15 -6.81
C GLU A 12 2.78 -4.31 -5.75
N THR A 13 2.45 -4.59 -4.48
CA THR A 13 3.36 -4.90 -3.37
C THR A 13 3.10 -6.30 -2.80
N ILE A 14 1.87 -6.57 -2.33
CA ILE A 14 1.42 -7.93 -2.02
C ILE A 14 0.92 -8.61 -3.29
N THR A 15 0.10 -7.91 -4.07
CA THR A 15 -0.40 -8.42 -5.35
C THR A 15 0.62 -8.20 -6.45
N THR A 16 0.49 -8.94 -7.56
CA THR A 16 1.37 -8.75 -8.74
C THR A 16 0.93 -7.60 -9.64
N LYS A 17 -0.29 -7.09 -9.46
CA LYS A 17 -0.94 -6.07 -10.29
C LYS A 17 -1.85 -5.21 -9.44
N ASP A 18 -2.12 -4.00 -9.91
CA ASP A 18 -3.19 -3.14 -9.42
C ASP A 18 -4.54 -3.87 -9.45
N THR A 19 -5.29 -3.78 -8.35
CA THR A 19 -6.58 -4.46 -8.17
C THR A 19 -7.80 -3.54 -8.30
N LEU A 20 -7.64 -2.25 -8.59
CA LEU A 20 -8.77 -1.33 -8.75
C LEU A 20 -9.70 -1.76 -9.89
N SER A 21 -9.14 -2.31 -10.98
CA SER A 21 -9.94 -2.88 -12.07
C SER A 21 -10.76 -4.10 -11.67
N LEU A 22 -10.32 -4.87 -10.66
CA LEU A 22 -11.06 -5.99 -10.10
C LEU A 22 -12.07 -5.54 -9.04
N LEU A 23 -11.76 -4.46 -8.33
CA LEU A 23 -12.68 -3.85 -7.37
C LEU A 23 -13.87 -3.19 -8.09
N ALA A 24 -13.60 -2.51 -9.20
CA ALA A 24 -14.59 -1.79 -9.99
C ALA A 24 -15.75 -2.70 -10.43
N PRO A 25 -16.97 -2.15 -10.54
CA PRO A 25 -18.10 -2.90 -11.07
C PRO A 25 -17.92 -3.24 -12.55
N THR A 26 -18.48 -4.38 -12.98
CA THR A 26 -18.58 -4.69 -14.41
C THR A 26 -19.59 -3.77 -15.08
N ALA A 27 -19.59 -3.74 -16.42
CA ALA A 27 -20.53 -2.91 -17.18
C ALA A 27 -22.01 -3.23 -16.85
N GLU A 28 -22.32 -4.48 -16.53
CA GLU A 28 -23.66 -4.94 -16.14
C GLU A 28 -24.03 -4.60 -14.69
N GLU A 29 -23.04 -4.36 -13.83
CA GLU A 29 -23.24 -3.98 -12.44
C GLU A 29 -23.38 -2.47 -12.24
N VAL A 30 -22.91 -1.67 -13.21
CA VAL A 30 -23.06 -0.21 -13.19
C VAL A 30 -24.53 0.13 -13.40
N THR A 31 -25.14 0.71 -12.36
CA THR A 31 -26.55 1.12 -12.39
C THR A 31 -26.74 2.58 -12.78
N ILE A 32 -25.72 3.41 -12.55
CA ILE A 32 -25.75 4.85 -12.78
C ILE A 32 -24.39 5.28 -13.34
N GLY A 33 -24.44 6.17 -14.34
CA GLY A 33 -23.25 6.84 -14.89
C GLY A 33 -22.37 5.97 -15.79
N PRO A 34 -21.17 6.46 -16.11
CA PRO A 34 -20.20 5.76 -16.95
C PRO A 34 -19.61 4.51 -16.29
N ASN A 35 -19.04 3.61 -17.10
CA ASN A 35 -18.29 2.45 -16.63
C ASN A 35 -16.90 2.82 -16.10
N PHE A 36 -16.17 1.85 -15.56
CA PHE A 36 -14.84 2.08 -14.99
C PHE A 36 -13.82 2.62 -16.00
N GLU A 37 -13.88 2.18 -17.26
CA GLU A 37 -12.96 2.62 -18.32
C GLU A 37 -13.02 4.14 -18.53
N TYR A 38 -14.22 4.74 -18.45
CA TYR A 38 -14.37 6.19 -18.49
C TYR A 38 -13.56 6.87 -17.37
N TYR A 39 -13.67 6.39 -16.13
CA TYR A 39 -12.95 6.98 -14.99
C TYR A 39 -11.45 6.72 -15.02
N GLN A 40 -11.00 5.62 -15.64
CA GLN A 40 -9.58 5.41 -15.92
C GLN A 40 -9.04 6.48 -16.88
N ASN A 41 -9.82 6.86 -17.90
CA ASN A 41 -9.44 7.95 -18.81
C ASN A 41 -9.44 9.31 -18.10
N GLU A 42 -10.44 9.57 -17.24
CA GLU A 42 -10.46 10.79 -16.42
C GLU A 42 -9.25 10.86 -15.47
N TYR A 43 -8.90 9.74 -14.83
CA TYR A 43 -7.70 9.64 -13.99
C TYR A 43 -6.43 10.01 -14.76
N LEU A 44 -6.23 9.43 -15.95
CA LEU A 44 -5.07 9.72 -16.78
C LEU A 44 -5.03 11.19 -17.21
N SER A 45 -6.19 11.76 -17.55
CA SER A 45 -6.31 13.19 -17.91
C SER A 45 -5.96 14.10 -16.73
N ASP A 46 -6.53 13.84 -15.55
CA ASP A 46 -6.30 14.63 -14.33
C ASP A 46 -4.82 14.58 -13.93
N HIS A 47 -4.22 13.38 -13.95
CA HIS A 47 -2.79 13.21 -13.65
C HIS A 47 -1.90 13.90 -14.66
N GLN A 48 -2.24 13.83 -15.95
CA GLN A 48 -1.49 14.51 -16.99
C GLN A 48 -1.56 16.03 -16.81
N GLN A 49 -2.75 16.56 -16.53
CA GLN A 49 -2.95 17.99 -16.29
C GLN A 49 -2.21 18.44 -15.02
N PHE A 50 -2.29 17.68 -13.94
CA PHE A 50 -1.53 17.92 -12.71
C PHE A 50 -0.02 17.93 -12.98
N ALA A 51 0.50 16.93 -13.69
CA ALA A 51 1.93 16.86 -14.01
C ALA A 51 2.39 18.05 -14.87
N GLN A 52 1.58 18.47 -15.84
CA GLN A 52 1.86 19.66 -16.64
C GLN A 52 1.87 20.94 -15.79
N ASN A 53 0.89 21.10 -14.90
CA ASN A 53 0.78 22.26 -14.02
C ASN A 53 1.87 22.31 -12.95
N PHE A 54 2.28 21.15 -12.44
CA PHE A 54 3.38 21.03 -11.48
C PHE A 54 4.72 21.44 -12.10
N GLY A 55 4.92 21.07 -13.36
CA GLY A 55 6.14 21.34 -14.10
C GLY A 55 7.21 20.26 -13.90
N GLU A 56 8.47 20.62 -14.20
CA GLU A 56 9.56 19.66 -14.19
C GLU A 56 9.99 19.26 -12.77
N ILE A 57 10.23 17.96 -12.57
CA ILE A 57 10.77 17.39 -11.34
C ILE A 57 12.28 17.21 -11.54
N ARG A 58 13.10 18.07 -10.92
CA ARG A 58 14.57 18.06 -11.10
C ARG A 58 15.33 17.68 -9.85
N THR A 59 14.77 17.98 -8.68
CA THR A 59 15.42 17.78 -7.39
C THR A 59 14.72 16.73 -6.54
N LYS A 60 15.39 16.30 -5.47
CA LYS A 60 14.82 15.38 -4.49
C LYS A 60 13.60 15.99 -3.81
N GLU A 61 13.68 17.29 -3.51
CA GLU A 61 12.65 18.11 -2.91
C GLU A 61 11.46 18.27 -3.87
N ASP A 62 11.69 18.47 -5.16
CA ASP A 62 10.62 18.50 -6.17
C ASP A 62 9.83 17.20 -6.19
N LEU A 63 10.51 16.05 -6.12
CA LEU A 63 9.80 14.77 -6.12
C LEU A 63 8.93 14.61 -4.87
N LEU A 64 9.43 15.00 -3.70
CA LEU A 64 8.66 14.94 -2.46
C LEU A 64 7.45 15.89 -2.51
N ARG A 65 7.62 17.10 -3.07
CA ARG A 65 6.49 18.01 -3.31
C ARG A 65 5.48 17.40 -4.28
N PHE A 66 5.95 16.83 -5.39
CA PHE A 66 5.09 16.15 -6.36
C PHE A 66 4.27 15.04 -5.71
N VAL A 67 4.90 14.18 -4.91
CA VAL A 67 4.22 13.07 -4.18
C VAL A 67 3.24 13.60 -3.13
N LYS A 68 3.51 14.75 -2.51
CA LYS A 68 2.58 15.40 -1.59
C LYS A 68 1.36 15.98 -2.30
N ASP A 69 1.60 16.61 -3.44
CA ASP A 69 0.62 17.41 -4.16
C ASP A 69 -0.25 16.57 -5.10
N VAL A 70 0.18 15.34 -5.45
CA VAL A 70 -0.59 14.40 -6.28
C VAL A 70 -1.99 14.13 -5.74
N LYS A 71 -2.19 14.25 -4.42
CA LYS A 71 -3.50 14.12 -3.79
C LYS A 71 -4.57 15.05 -4.37
N MET A 72 -4.16 16.20 -4.95
CA MET A 72 -5.08 17.12 -5.60
C MET A 72 -5.71 16.46 -6.83
N SER A 73 -4.87 15.85 -7.69
CA SER A 73 -5.33 15.08 -8.85
C SER A 73 -6.20 13.89 -8.44
N GLU A 74 -5.75 13.13 -7.43
CA GLU A 74 -6.51 11.97 -6.91
C GLU A 74 -7.90 12.38 -6.40
N SER A 75 -7.96 13.49 -5.68
CA SER A 75 -9.22 14.01 -5.14
C SER A 75 -10.19 14.46 -6.24
N GLU A 76 -9.69 14.99 -7.36
CA GLU A 76 -10.51 15.38 -8.50
C GLU A 76 -11.14 14.16 -9.16
N THR A 77 -10.35 13.13 -9.46
CA THR A 77 -10.85 11.88 -10.04
C THR A 77 -11.84 11.19 -9.11
N ILE A 78 -11.54 11.09 -7.81
CA ILE A 78 -12.48 10.51 -6.84
C ILE A 78 -13.78 11.32 -6.76
N SER A 79 -13.71 12.65 -6.84
CA SER A 79 -14.91 13.48 -6.88
C SER A 79 -15.79 13.14 -8.08
N LYS A 80 -15.19 12.90 -9.26
CA LYS A 80 -15.90 12.48 -10.47
C LYS A 80 -16.52 11.09 -10.30
N ILE A 81 -15.78 10.13 -9.74
CA ILE A 81 -16.27 8.77 -9.45
C ILE A 81 -17.50 8.81 -8.53
N ILE A 82 -17.44 9.57 -7.44
CA ILE A 82 -18.54 9.71 -6.48
C ILE A 82 -19.74 10.39 -7.14
N LYS A 83 -19.53 11.50 -7.84
CA LYS A 83 -20.62 12.25 -8.50
C LYS A 83 -21.28 11.46 -9.61
N GLY A 84 -20.50 10.70 -10.37
CA GLY A 84 -21.01 9.87 -11.45
C GLY A 84 -21.54 8.52 -10.99
N GLY A 85 -21.40 8.17 -9.70
CA GLY A 85 -22.11 7.04 -9.10
C GLY A 85 -21.56 5.67 -9.50
N LEU A 86 -20.28 5.55 -9.88
CA LEU A 86 -19.68 4.30 -10.37
C LEU A 86 -20.04 3.09 -9.49
N PHE A 87 -19.90 3.24 -8.17
CA PHE A 87 -20.12 2.16 -7.20
C PHE A 87 -21.56 2.09 -6.66
N TYR A 88 -22.42 3.04 -7.01
CA TYR A 88 -23.78 3.11 -6.48
C TYR A 88 -24.56 1.85 -6.83
N GLY A 89 -25.24 1.26 -5.84
CA GLY A 89 -26.05 0.06 -6.04
C GLY A 89 -25.26 -1.26 -6.05
N THR A 90 -23.92 -1.21 -5.99
CA THR A 90 -23.09 -2.42 -5.97
C THR A 90 -22.99 -3.00 -4.56
N THR A 91 -22.74 -4.30 -4.44
CA THR A 91 -22.61 -5.01 -3.16
C THR A 91 -21.19 -5.54 -2.94
N HIS A 92 -20.79 -5.70 -1.68
CA HIS A 92 -19.52 -6.35 -1.34
C HIS A 92 -19.37 -7.74 -1.97
N LYS A 93 -20.48 -8.52 -2.03
CA LYS A 93 -20.50 -9.85 -2.64
C LYS A 93 -20.10 -9.84 -4.12
N GLN A 94 -20.62 -8.88 -4.89
CA GLN A 94 -20.26 -8.71 -6.31
C GLN A 94 -18.77 -8.45 -6.48
N ARG A 95 -18.22 -7.50 -5.72
CA ARG A 95 -16.79 -7.16 -5.73
C ARG A 95 -15.94 -8.37 -5.37
N CYS A 96 -16.28 -9.08 -4.29
CA CYS A 96 -15.59 -10.29 -3.86
C CYS A 96 -15.72 -11.48 -4.82
N GLY A 97 -16.68 -11.45 -5.76
CA GLY A 97 -16.77 -12.41 -6.85
C GLY A 97 -15.53 -12.40 -7.76
N ARG A 98 -14.81 -11.27 -7.83
CA ARG A 98 -13.64 -11.06 -8.69
C ARG A 98 -12.30 -11.35 -8.02
N LEU A 99 -12.29 -11.67 -6.72
CA LEU A 99 -11.06 -11.94 -5.97
C LEU A 99 -10.30 -13.20 -6.42
N SER A 100 -10.96 -14.12 -7.13
CA SER A 100 -10.28 -15.29 -7.73
C SER A 100 -9.26 -14.89 -8.80
N SER A 101 -9.36 -13.68 -9.35
CA SER A 101 -8.40 -13.13 -10.32
C SER A 101 -7.22 -12.41 -9.68
N VAL A 102 -7.22 -12.21 -8.35
CA VAL A 102 -6.10 -11.60 -7.65
C VAL A 102 -4.94 -12.58 -7.62
N GLN A 103 -3.78 -12.11 -8.10
CA GLN A 103 -2.53 -12.85 -8.08
C GLN A 103 -1.60 -12.24 -7.04
N TYR A 104 -0.96 -13.09 -6.24
CA TYR A 104 -0.04 -12.71 -5.19
C TYR A 104 1.39 -12.84 -5.66
N ARG A 105 2.26 -11.91 -5.22
CA ARG A 105 3.67 -11.94 -5.56
C ARG A 105 4.37 -13.16 -4.92
N ASP A 106 5.35 -13.69 -5.63
CA ASP A 106 6.14 -14.83 -5.18
C ASP A 106 6.67 -14.65 -3.75
N GLY A 107 6.60 -15.72 -2.96
CA GLY A 107 6.98 -15.72 -1.54
C GLY A 107 5.91 -15.18 -0.59
N TRP A 108 4.80 -14.60 -1.08
CA TRP A 108 3.78 -13.99 -0.22
C TRP A 108 3.22 -14.98 0.81
N THR A 109 2.89 -16.22 0.41
CA THR A 109 2.36 -17.24 1.32
C THR A 109 3.30 -17.52 2.51
N ARG A 110 4.61 -17.56 2.26
CA ARG A 110 5.63 -17.75 3.30
C ARG A 110 5.68 -16.54 4.24
N MET A 111 5.63 -15.33 3.69
CA MET A 111 5.63 -14.11 4.49
C MET A 111 4.36 -13.97 5.33
N ALA A 112 3.17 -14.19 4.74
CA ALA A 112 1.88 -14.11 5.42
C ALA A 112 1.82 -15.06 6.62
N LYS A 113 2.32 -16.30 6.46
CA LYS A 113 2.45 -17.26 7.56
C LYS A 113 3.28 -16.69 8.72
N ARG A 114 4.46 -16.15 8.41
CA ARG A 114 5.36 -15.56 9.41
C ARG A 114 4.72 -14.36 10.12
N ILE A 115 4.10 -13.45 9.37
CA ILE A 115 3.41 -12.28 9.95
C ILE A 115 2.39 -12.75 10.99
N ALA A 116 1.56 -13.73 10.64
CA ALA A 116 0.54 -14.23 11.56
C ALA A 116 1.15 -14.90 12.81
N GLU A 117 2.18 -15.75 12.66
CA GLU A 117 2.87 -16.40 13.78
C GLU A 117 3.55 -15.38 14.71
N GLU A 118 4.16 -14.33 14.16
CA GLU A 118 4.85 -13.29 14.92
C GLU A 118 3.89 -12.28 15.57
N ILE A 119 2.73 -12.02 14.96
CA ILE A 119 1.64 -11.28 15.61
C ILE A 119 1.08 -12.09 16.79
N GLN A 120 0.81 -13.37 16.58
CA GLN A 120 0.26 -14.25 17.62
C GLN A 120 1.20 -14.38 18.81
N SER A 121 2.51 -14.42 18.58
CA SER A 121 3.52 -14.45 19.65
C SER A 121 3.85 -13.07 20.25
N GLY A 122 3.31 -11.98 19.70
CA GLY A 122 3.51 -10.61 20.18
C GLY A 122 4.88 -10.02 19.82
N THR A 123 5.66 -10.65 18.94
CA THR A 123 6.96 -10.16 18.50
C THR A 123 6.86 -9.19 17.32
N MET A 124 5.71 -9.15 16.64
CA MET A 124 5.45 -8.27 15.50
C MET A 124 4.08 -7.58 15.62
N LYS A 125 3.99 -6.35 15.10
CA LYS A 125 2.74 -5.77 14.61
C LYS A 125 2.86 -5.59 13.10
N ALA A 126 1.79 -5.81 12.36
CA ALA A 126 1.79 -5.59 10.93
C ALA A 126 0.54 -4.83 10.49
N TYR A 127 0.72 -3.87 9.58
CA TYR A 127 -0.36 -3.04 9.07
C TYR A 127 -0.34 -3.04 7.54
N ILE A 128 -1.51 -3.17 6.92
CA ILE A 128 -1.66 -2.77 5.51
C ILE A 128 -1.87 -1.25 5.47
N VAL A 129 -1.19 -0.56 4.57
CA VAL A 129 -1.33 0.90 4.36
C VAL A 129 -1.49 1.15 2.87
N SER A 130 -2.73 1.38 2.42
CA SER A 130 -3.06 1.42 0.99
C SER A 130 -3.97 2.59 0.61
N VAL A 131 -3.80 3.08 -0.62
CA VAL A 131 -4.72 4.06 -1.24
C VAL A 131 -5.94 3.39 -1.89
N ASN A 132 -5.99 2.06 -1.92
CA ASN A 132 -7.09 1.29 -2.51
C ASN A 132 -8.45 1.72 -1.92
N TRP A 133 -9.51 1.62 -2.74
CA TRP A 133 -10.83 2.13 -2.40
C TRP A 133 -11.68 1.20 -1.54
N SER A 134 -11.23 -0.02 -1.21
CA SER A 134 -11.99 -0.91 -0.31
C SER A 134 -11.12 -1.75 0.63
N LYS A 135 -11.09 -1.34 1.90
CA LYS A 135 -10.56 -2.12 3.04
C LYS A 135 -11.15 -3.53 3.09
N LYS A 136 -12.47 -3.68 2.94
CA LYS A 136 -13.14 -4.99 2.93
C LYS A 136 -12.68 -5.89 1.77
N PHE A 137 -12.41 -5.33 0.58
CA PHE A 137 -11.90 -6.10 -0.55
C PHE A 137 -10.49 -6.63 -0.28
N ILE A 138 -9.60 -5.79 0.28
CA ILE A 138 -8.26 -6.21 0.72
C ILE A 138 -8.37 -7.31 1.78
N ALA A 139 -9.20 -7.10 2.81
CA ALA A 139 -9.36 -8.05 3.90
C ALA A 139 -9.82 -9.43 3.40
N GLU A 140 -10.81 -9.47 2.51
CA GLU A 140 -11.30 -10.72 1.92
C GLU A 140 -10.26 -11.35 0.98
N GLY A 141 -9.50 -10.55 0.24
CA GLY A 141 -8.37 -11.02 -0.56
C GLY A 141 -7.33 -11.74 0.30
N LEU A 142 -6.84 -11.07 1.35
CA LEU A 142 -5.92 -11.63 2.34
C LEU A 142 -6.46 -12.92 2.96
N ARG A 143 -7.75 -12.92 3.37
CA ARG A 143 -8.41 -14.10 3.96
C ARG A 143 -8.48 -15.28 2.98
N ARG A 144 -8.67 -15.04 1.69
CA ARG A 144 -8.69 -16.10 0.67
C ARG A 144 -7.29 -16.62 0.37
N ALA A 145 -6.30 -15.74 0.32
CA ALA A 145 -4.89 -16.12 0.20
C ALA A 145 -4.47 -16.99 1.38
N SER A 146 -4.92 -16.63 2.58
CA SER A 146 -4.63 -17.36 3.79
C SER A 146 -5.40 -18.67 3.93
N ASN A 147 -6.48 -18.95 3.19
CA ASN A 147 -7.07 -20.31 3.23
C ASN A 147 -6.13 -21.40 2.64
N THR A 148 -4.95 -21.03 2.12
CA THR A 148 -3.84 -21.95 1.81
C THR A 148 -2.87 -22.18 2.99
N VAL A 149 -3.04 -21.47 4.11
CA VAL A 149 -2.21 -21.49 5.32
C VAL A 149 -3.11 -21.32 6.54
N HIS A 150 -3.29 -22.32 7.41
CA HIS A 150 -4.16 -22.22 8.59
C HIS A 150 -3.86 -20.98 9.48
N LEU A 151 -4.54 -19.87 9.24
CA LEU A 151 -4.56 -18.69 10.10
C LEU A 151 -5.75 -18.85 11.04
N PHE A 152 -5.51 -18.88 12.35
CA PHE A 152 -6.56 -19.02 13.35
C PHE A 152 -7.28 -17.67 13.54
N GLY A 153 -8.56 -17.60 13.17
CA GLY A 153 -9.45 -16.45 13.40
C GLY A 153 -10.32 -16.13 12.19
N LEU A 154 -11.65 -16.28 12.31
CA LEU A 154 -12.62 -16.17 11.20
C LEU A 154 -12.76 -14.75 10.60
N TYR A 155 -12.13 -13.74 11.20
CA TYR A 155 -12.13 -12.34 10.75
C TYR A 155 -10.74 -11.68 10.79
N ASP A 156 -9.68 -12.44 11.10
CA ASP A 156 -8.34 -11.87 11.21
C ASP A 156 -7.66 -11.89 9.84
N SER A 157 -7.42 -10.71 9.28
CA SER A 157 -6.68 -10.53 8.01
C SER A 157 -5.23 -11.05 8.05
N GLY A 158 -4.80 -11.64 9.17
CA GLY A 158 -3.40 -11.94 9.46
C GLY A 158 -2.58 -10.69 9.77
N PHE A 159 -3.20 -9.52 9.86
CA PHE A 159 -2.59 -8.23 10.16
C PHE A 159 -3.21 -7.62 11.41
N THR A 160 -2.46 -6.73 12.07
CA THR A 160 -2.92 -5.95 13.22
C THR A 160 -4.04 -4.98 12.82
N ASP A 161 -3.96 -4.35 11.64
CA ASP A 161 -5.06 -3.61 11.03
C ASP A 161 -4.81 -3.38 9.52
N ILE A 162 -5.86 -2.99 8.79
CA ILE A 162 -5.80 -2.51 7.40
C ILE A 162 -6.21 -1.04 7.39
N TYR A 163 -5.27 -0.17 7.05
CA TYR A 163 -5.48 1.27 6.87
C TYR A 163 -5.64 1.57 5.38
N SER A 164 -6.90 1.66 4.92
CA SER A 164 -7.27 1.87 3.53
C SER A 164 -8.58 2.65 3.44
N ASN A 165 -8.88 3.25 2.29
CA ASN A 165 -10.20 3.80 2.02
C ASN A 165 -11.27 2.69 1.98
N GLU A 166 -12.53 3.06 2.06
CA GLU A 166 -13.66 2.13 1.99
C GLU A 166 -14.83 2.68 1.17
N LEU A 167 -15.58 1.78 0.55
CA LEU A 167 -16.86 2.07 -0.06
C LEU A 167 -17.94 2.12 1.03
N GLU A 168 -18.58 3.27 1.19
CA GLU A 168 -19.65 3.44 2.17
C GLU A 168 -20.87 2.61 1.75
N GLU A 169 -21.32 1.74 2.65
CA GLU A 169 -22.47 0.88 2.46
C GLU A 169 -23.59 1.29 3.42
N ASP A 170 -24.82 1.22 2.93
CA ASP A 170 -26.00 1.33 3.77
C ASP A 170 -26.02 0.15 4.77
N ALA A 171 -26.19 0.47 6.06
CA ALA A 171 -26.02 -0.49 7.13
C ALA A 171 -27.12 -1.57 7.16
N GLU A 172 -28.31 -1.27 6.63
CA GLU A 172 -29.44 -2.19 6.64
C GLU A 172 -29.41 -3.13 5.42
N THR A 173 -29.07 -2.58 4.25
CA THR A 173 -29.15 -3.29 2.97
C THR A 173 -27.81 -3.88 2.52
N GLY A 174 -26.68 -3.35 3.00
CA GLY A 174 -25.34 -3.70 2.54
C GLY A 174 -25.05 -3.25 1.09
N ILE A 175 -25.86 -2.32 0.57
CA ILE A 175 -25.70 -1.75 -0.76
C ILE A 175 -24.81 -0.52 -0.68
N CYS A 176 -23.86 -0.39 -1.62
CA CYS A 176 -22.96 0.76 -1.70
C CYS A 176 -23.73 2.03 -2.07
N THR A 177 -23.49 3.09 -1.30
CA THR A 177 -24.05 4.44 -1.48
C THR A 177 -23.36 5.20 -2.62
N GLY A 178 -22.32 4.63 -3.22
CA GLY A 178 -21.46 5.27 -4.23
C GLY A 178 -20.38 6.17 -3.65
N ARG A 179 -20.33 6.39 -2.33
CA ARG A 179 -19.30 7.21 -1.68
C ARG A 179 -18.06 6.38 -1.33
N ILE A 180 -16.90 7.02 -1.46
CA ILE A 180 -15.62 6.51 -0.95
C ILE A 180 -15.29 7.34 0.30
N VAL A 181 -14.97 6.66 1.39
CA VAL A 181 -14.66 7.26 2.70
C VAL A 181 -13.28 6.83 3.17
N GLY A 182 -12.67 7.67 4.01
CA GLY A 182 -11.37 7.36 4.62
C GLY A 182 -11.47 6.38 5.80
N PRO A 183 -10.34 5.81 6.24
CA PRO A 183 -10.29 4.90 7.40
C PRO A 183 -10.51 5.59 8.76
N SER A 184 -10.49 6.93 8.80
CA SER A 184 -10.63 7.72 10.01
C SER A 184 -11.18 9.11 9.69
N ASP A 185 -11.44 9.91 10.73
CA ASP A 185 -11.89 11.31 10.62
C ASP A 185 -10.92 12.21 9.85
N ALA A 186 -9.67 11.77 9.61
CA ALA A 186 -8.68 12.50 8.83
C ALA A 186 -8.97 12.55 7.31
N GLY A 187 -9.96 11.79 6.83
CA GLY A 187 -10.36 11.75 5.43
C GLY A 187 -9.65 10.66 4.62
N LEU A 188 -9.74 10.76 3.29
CA LEU A 188 -9.20 9.79 2.33
C LEU A 188 -7.68 9.70 2.39
N ILE A 189 -7.14 8.49 2.19
CA ILE A 189 -5.72 8.26 1.94
C ILE A 189 -5.50 8.36 0.43
N LEU A 190 -4.80 9.41 -0.02
CA LEU A 190 -4.62 9.70 -1.46
C LEU A 190 -3.15 9.83 -1.87
N SER A 191 -2.24 9.94 -0.90
CA SER A 191 -0.83 10.18 -1.17
C SER A 191 0.07 9.43 -0.21
N GLY A 192 1.36 9.40 -0.55
CA GLY A 192 2.37 8.83 0.34
C GLY A 192 2.55 9.59 1.65
N PHE A 193 2.16 10.86 1.70
CA PHE A 193 2.15 11.61 2.96
C PHE A 193 0.99 11.23 3.87
N ASP A 194 -0.14 10.80 3.31
CA ASP A 194 -1.26 10.26 4.10
C ASP A 194 -0.88 8.88 4.68
N LYS A 195 -0.21 8.03 3.88
CA LYS A 195 0.39 6.77 4.37
C LYS A 195 1.43 7.05 5.48
N LEU A 196 2.31 8.03 5.29
CA LEU A 196 3.35 8.39 6.25
C LEU A 196 2.77 8.89 7.57
N ALA A 197 1.74 9.74 7.53
CA ALA A 197 1.09 10.25 8.73
C ALA A 197 0.54 9.12 9.61
N PHE A 198 -0.08 8.10 9.00
CA PHE A 198 -0.49 6.89 9.71
C PHE A 198 0.69 6.16 10.34
N CYS A 199 1.75 5.90 9.57
CA CYS A 199 2.93 5.18 10.06
C CYS A 199 3.58 5.89 11.25
N GLN A 200 3.68 7.23 11.20
CA GLN A 200 4.21 8.06 12.29
C GLN A 200 3.33 7.99 13.55
N ASN A 201 2.01 8.01 13.38
CA ASN A 201 1.07 7.87 14.50
C ASN A 201 1.17 6.50 15.18
N VAL A 202 1.41 5.43 14.41
CA VAL A 202 1.67 4.10 14.97
C VAL A 202 3.04 4.06 15.65
N ALA A 203 4.08 4.64 15.04
CA ALA A 203 5.43 4.69 15.63
C ALA A 203 5.49 5.46 16.94
N ALA A 204 4.75 6.57 17.07
CA ALA A 204 4.64 7.32 18.32
C ALA A 204 4.12 6.47 19.49
N LYS A 205 3.33 5.42 19.20
CA LYS A 205 2.81 4.45 20.18
C LYS A 205 3.73 3.24 20.38
N ASN A 206 4.79 3.09 19.58
CA ASN A 206 5.73 1.97 19.60
C ASN A 206 7.19 2.45 19.38
N PRO A 207 7.69 3.42 20.17
CA PRO A 207 8.95 4.12 19.87
C PRO A 207 10.21 3.23 19.94
N GLU A 208 10.14 2.12 20.67
CA GLU A 208 11.25 1.17 20.85
C GLU A 208 11.29 0.07 19.76
N SER A 209 10.31 0.06 18.86
CA SER A 209 10.23 -0.94 17.79
C SER A 209 11.08 -0.56 16.58
N VAL A 210 11.51 -1.56 15.82
CA VAL A 210 12.08 -1.34 14.48
C VAL A 210 10.93 -1.21 13.48
N HIS A 211 10.87 -0.08 12.79
CA HIS A 211 9.84 0.20 11.80
C HIS A 211 10.28 -0.20 10.40
N VAL A 212 9.55 -1.10 9.78
CA VAL A 212 9.83 -1.59 8.43
C VAL A 212 8.68 -1.21 7.51
N TYR A 213 8.98 -0.61 6.36
CA TYR A 213 7.97 -0.32 5.34
C TYR A 213 8.30 -1.06 4.05
N VAL A 214 7.30 -1.71 3.45
CA VAL A 214 7.40 -2.40 2.16
C VAL A 214 6.39 -1.80 1.19
N GLY A 215 6.86 -1.32 0.05
CA GLY A 215 6.03 -0.75 -1.03
C GLY A 215 6.77 -0.76 -2.36
N ASP A 216 6.08 -0.52 -3.47
CA ASP A 216 6.65 -0.60 -4.82
C ASP A 216 6.64 0.73 -5.59
N SER A 217 5.90 1.72 -5.08
CA SER A 217 5.49 2.89 -5.87
C SER A 217 6.03 4.22 -5.33
N LEU A 218 5.80 5.30 -6.08
CA LEU A 218 6.05 6.67 -5.61
C LEU A 218 5.20 7.05 -4.40
N THR A 219 4.01 6.47 -4.28
CA THR A 219 3.13 6.73 -3.13
C THR A 219 3.67 6.08 -1.86
N ASP A 220 4.68 5.22 -1.96
CA ASP A 220 5.35 4.63 -0.81
C ASP A 220 6.66 5.33 -0.47
N TRP A 221 7.18 6.15 -1.39
CA TRP A 221 8.50 6.77 -1.27
C TRP A 221 8.71 7.55 0.05
N PRO A 222 7.76 8.39 0.53
CA PRO A 222 7.93 9.06 1.82
C PRO A 222 8.04 8.08 3.00
N CYS A 223 7.29 6.99 2.98
CA CYS A 223 7.34 5.96 4.02
C CYS A 223 8.62 5.13 3.95
N LEU A 224 9.08 4.80 2.74
CA LEU A 224 10.33 4.09 2.50
C LEU A 224 11.54 4.87 3.02
N LEU A 225 11.54 6.20 2.85
CA LEU A 225 12.61 7.06 3.37
C LEU A 225 12.54 7.26 4.89
N TRP A 226 11.35 7.15 5.48
CA TRP A 226 11.13 7.40 6.91
C TRP A 226 11.43 6.19 7.80
N ALA A 227 11.13 4.98 7.31
CA ALA A 227 11.25 3.74 8.07
C ALA A 227 12.71 3.45 8.48
N ASP A 228 12.91 2.71 9.58
CA ASP A 228 14.24 2.18 9.94
C ASP A 228 14.79 1.26 8.85
N VAL A 229 13.88 0.51 8.21
CA VAL A 229 14.17 -0.33 7.05
C VAL A 229 13.08 -0.07 6.00
N GLY A 230 13.36 0.81 5.04
CA GLY A 230 12.55 0.96 3.84
C GLY A 230 12.90 -0.11 2.82
N ILE A 231 11.91 -0.84 2.30
CA ILE A 231 12.08 -1.90 1.31
C ILE A 231 11.26 -1.60 0.06
N LEU A 232 11.95 -1.23 -1.01
CA LEU A 232 11.37 -1.07 -2.34
C LEU A 232 11.19 -2.45 -3.00
N MET A 233 9.94 -2.80 -3.26
CA MET A 233 9.54 -4.07 -3.88
C MET A 233 9.50 -3.95 -5.41
N GLY A 234 10.07 -4.94 -6.10
CA GLY A 234 9.96 -5.07 -7.55
C GLY A 234 10.69 -3.97 -8.35
N THR A 235 10.35 -3.82 -9.62
CA THR A 235 11.07 -2.93 -10.56
C THR A 235 10.12 -1.98 -11.28
N ASN A 236 9.34 -1.21 -10.52
CA ASN A 236 8.40 -0.24 -11.09
C ASN A 236 9.15 0.81 -11.93
N SER A 237 9.08 0.67 -13.26
CA SER A 237 9.89 1.48 -14.19
C SER A 237 9.54 2.97 -14.13
N SER A 238 8.29 3.31 -13.79
CA SER A 238 7.85 4.70 -13.69
C SER A 238 8.46 5.39 -12.47
N LEU A 239 8.52 4.69 -11.34
CA LEU A 239 9.22 5.10 -10.13
C LEU A 239 10.71 5.27 -10.43
N LEU A 240 11.37 4.22 -10.92
CA LEU A 240 12.81 4.22 -11.15
C LEU A 240 13.26 5.37 -12.06
N LYS A 241 12.49 5.67 -13.13
CA LYS A 241 12.76 6.84 -13.99
C LYS A 241 12.77 8.16 -13.22
N LYS A 242 11.78 8.39 -12.35
CA LYS A 242 11.72 9.61 -11.53
C LYS A 242 12.83 9.66 -10.47
N LEU A 243 13.19 8.51 -9.90
CA LEU A 243 14.31 8.45 -8.94
C LEU A 243 15.67 8.71 -9.62
N HIS A 244 15.85 8.26 -10.87
CA HIS A 244 17.02 8.60 -11.66
C HIS A 244 17.08 10.10 -11.99
N ALA A 245 15.96 10.68 -12.45
CA ALA A 245 15.89 12.10 -12.80
C ALA A 245 16.18 13.05 -11.61
N THR A 246 16.07 12.57 -10.38
CA THR A 246 16.19 13.37 -9.14
C THR A 246 17.33 12.91 -8.25
N ASN A 247 18.20 12.01 -8.72
CA ASN A 247 19.30 11.41 -7.96
C ASN A 247 18.88 10.65 -6.68
N TRP A 248 17.60 10.30 -6.54
CA TRP A 248 17.13 9.41 -5.48
C TRP A 248 17.53 7.95 -5.70
N HIS A 249 17.86 7.55 -6.94
CA HIS A 249 18.33 6.19 -7.23
C HIS A 249 19.60 5.80 -6.43
N GLU A 250 20.44 6.77 -6.06
CA GLU A 250 21.64 6.56 -5.22
C GLU A 250 21.29 6.11 -3.79
N THR A 251 20.06 6.36 -3.34
CA THR A 251 19.53 5.93 -2.06
C THR A 251 19.12 4.46 -2.07
N ILE A 252 18.94 3.86 -3.25
CA ILE A 252 18.55 2.45 -3.38
C ILE A 252 19.81 1.57 -3.35
N CYS A 253 19.79 0.49 -2.58
CA CYS A 253 20.84 -0.53 -2.63
C CYS A 253 20.29 -1.96 -2.53
N PRO A 254 20.97 -2.95 -3.12
CA PRO A 254 20.61 -4.37 -2.95
C PRO A 254 20.76 -4.82 -1.49
N ILE A 255 20.00 -5.85 -1.08
CA ILE A 255 20.05 -6.45 0.26
C ILE A 255 21.49 -6.78 0.70
N VAL A 256 22.28 -7.40 -0.18
CA VAL A 256 23.65 -7.83 0.16
C VAL A 256 24.54 -6.65 0.55
N GLN A 257 24.44 -5.54 -0.18
CA GLN A 257 25.18 -4.31 0.14
C GLN A 257 24.63 -3.66 1.40
N TRP A 258 23.30 -3.58 1.55
CA TRP A 258 22.70 -2.98 2.73
C TRP A 258 23.11 -3.67 4.01
N LEU A 259 23.24 -5.00 4.01
CA LEU A 259 23.63 -5.77 5.20
C LEU A 259 25.04 -5.43 5.71
N THR A 260 25.96 -4.97 4.84
CA THR A 260 27.33 -4.61 5.21
C THR A 260 27.47 -3.18 5.76
N LEU A 261 26.46 -2.34 5.55
CA LEU A 261 26.46 -0.95 6.00
C LEU A 261 26.37 -0.85 7.53
N ASP A 262 26.90 0.24 8.08
CA ASP A 262 26.66 0.59 9.48
C ASP A 262 25.21 1.06 9.71
N LYS A 263 24.85 1.34 10.97
CA LYS A 263 23.47 1.67 11.34
C LYS A 263 22.99 2.99 10.71
N ASP A 264 23.84 4.00 10.66
CA ASP A 264 23.46 5.32 10.16
C ASP A 264 23.37 5.30 8.64
N GLU A 265 24.30 4.60 7.99
CA GLU A 265 24.26 4.33 6.56
C GLU A 265 23.02 3.53 6.17
N LYS A 266 22.64 2.49 6.93
CA LYS A 266 21.43 1.68 6.68
C LYS A 266 20.16 2.53 6.66
N ARG A 267 20.02 3.45 7.61
CA ARG A 267 18.86 4.37 7.70
C ARG A 267 18.83 5.39 6.56
N SER A 268 19.97 5.67 5.94
CA SER A 268 20.04 6.56 4.78
C SER A 268 19.71 5.88 3.44
N LYS A 269 19.45 4.56 3.45
CA LYS A 269 19.25 3.74 2.25
C LYS A 269 17.89 3.04 2.25
N VAL A 270 17.35 2.86 1.05
CA VAL A 270 16.19 2.02 0.77
C VAL A 270 16.67 0.71 0.16
N VAL A 271 16.23 -0.40 0.72
CA VAL A 271 16.63 -1.73 0.28
C VAL A 271 15.79 -2.16 -0.92
N HIS A 272 16.41 -2.67 -1.98
CA HIS A 272 15.70 -3.27 -3.10
C HIS A 272 15.46 -4.77 -2.89
N ALA A 273 14.22 -5.21 -3.03
CA ALA A 273 13.81 -6.61 -2.95
C ALA A 273 12.98 -7.00 -4.19
N ASN A 274 13.21 -8.18 -4.76
CA ASN A 274 12.48 -8.61 -5.96
C ASN A 274 11.12 -9.23 -5.64
N ASN A 275 11.02 -9.91 -4.49
CA ASN A 275 9.84 -10.64 -4.06
C ASN A 275 9.81 -10.82 -2.54
N TRP A 276 8.78 -11.50 -2.03
CA TRP A 276 8.59 -11.66 -0.59
C TRP A 276 9.54 -12.65 0.08
N ASN A 277 10.24 -13.53 -0.66
CA ASN A 277 11.30 -14.35 -0.08
C ASN A 277 12.50 -13.47 0.33
N ASP A 278 12.87 -12.51 -0.50
CA ASP A 278 13.93 -11.54 -0.21
C ASP A 278 13.60 -10.74 1.07
N VAL A 279 12.36 -10.24 1.16
CA VAL A 279 11.87 -9.50 2.34
C VAL A 279 11.86 -10.38 3.59
N HIS A 280 11.36 -11.61 3.46
CA HIS A 280 11.35 -12.57 4.56
C HIS A 280 12.77 -12.79 5.09
N ASP A 281 13.72 -13.09 4.22
CA ASP A 281 15.09 -13.40 4.65
C ASP A 281 15.80 -12.17 5.24
N LEU A 282 15.56 -10.97 4.68
CA LEU A 282 16.02 -9.71 5.24
C LEU A 282 15.48 -9.47 6.67
N LEU A 283 14.17 -9.64 6.88
CA LEU A 283 13.57 -9.45 8.20
C LEU A 283 14.12 -10.43 9.24
N HIS A 284 14.46 -11.65 8.83
CA HIS A 284 15.13 -12.61 9.72
C HIS A 284 16.51 -12.11 10.16
N LYS A 285 17.28 -11.49 9.24
CA LYS A 285 18.54 -10.82 9.59
C LYS A 285 18.33 -9.64 10.52
N VAL A 286 17.34 -8.78 10.25
CA VAL A 286 17.04 -7.62 11.12
C VAL A 286 16.70 -8.04 12.55
N GLN A 287 15.97 -9.14 12.75
CA GLN A 287 15.62 -9.63 14.09
C GLN A 287 16.79 -10.27 14.84
N THR A 288 17.69 -10.93 14.12
CA THR A 288 18.81 -11.69 14.69
C THR A 288 20.05 -10.82 14.90
N SER A 289 20.24 -9.80 14.05
CA SER A 289 21.23 -8.75 14.24
C SER A 289 20.78 -7.83 15.37
N LYS A 290 21.67 -7.52 16.32
CA LYS A 290 21.41 -6.47 17.31
C LYS A 290 21.37 -5.11 16.59
N TRP A 291 20.21 -4.71 16.09
CA TRP A 291 19.95 -3.40 15.47
C TRP A 291 20.29 -2.21 16.41
N GLY A 292 20.59 -2.48 17.69
CA GLY A 292 20.89 -1.50 18.72
C GLY A 292 22.14 -1.74 19.57
N SER A 293 23.14 -2.50 19.11
CA SER A 293 24.46 -2.56 19.80
C SER A 293 25.61 -2.09 18.92
#